data_AF-A0A7V2L9B8-F1
#
_entry.id   AF-A0A7V2L9B8-F1
#
_cell.length_a   1.000
_cell.length_b   1.000
_cell.length_c   1.000
_cell.angle_alpha   90.00
_cell.angle_beta   90.00
_cell.angle_gamma   90.00
#
_symmetry.space_group_name_H-M   'P 1'
#
loop_
_entity.id
_entity.type
_entity.pdbx_description
1 polymer ?
#
loop_
_entity_poly.entity_id
_entity_poly.type
_entity_poly.pdbx_seq_one_letter_code
_entity_poly.pdbx_strand_id
1 'polypeptide(L)'
;MAIDNDLRNQLKVYQKTEITEHHIYIKLAQSTKDPENRRVMEQIAQDELKHYQYWREYTQEDIEPERIKVWMYYLISRVFGFTFGIKLMEMGEEDAQDNYGQLVESIPDIDVLIQDENEHERVLLNLLDEERLRYIGSIVLGLNDALVELTGALAGLTLALQNTQLIAVTGLITGIAAALSMGASEYLSTKSEETAKNPLRASIYTGGAYIVTVFILILPYLIIANFYLALGLTMAFALLIIAFFNYYISIAKEVEFRQRFLEMAVLSLGVAVLSFAIGFVVRTFLGIDI
;
A
#
# COMPACT_ATOMS: atom_id res chain seq x y z
N MET A 1 33.36 -21.38 -21.16
CA MET A 1 32.25 -21.75 -22.07
C MET A 1 31.90 -20.53 -22.91
N ALA A 2 31.58 -20.69 -24.20
CA ALA A 2 31.07 -19.57 -24.99
C ALA A 2 29.60 -19.35 -24.59
N ILE A 3 29.35 -18.29 -23.84
CA ILE A 3 28.01 -17.88 -23.42
C ILE A 3 27.26 -17.38 -24.67
N ASP A 4 26.09 -17.97 -24.94
CA ASP A 4 25.22 -17.55 -26.02
C ASP A 4 24.80 -16.08 -25.86
N ASN A 5 24.51 -15.38 -26.97
CA ASN A 5 24.19 -13.95 -26.94
C ASN A 5 22.91 -13.67 -26.14
N ASP A 6 21.93 -14.57 -26.17
CA ASP A 6 20.68 -14.45 -25.42
C ASP A 6 20.94 -14.60 -23.91
N LEU A 7 21.73 -15.60 -23.52
CA LEU A 7 22.17 -15.77 -22.13
C LEU A 7 22.97 -14.56 -21.66
N ARG A 8 23.90 -14.03 -22.47
CA ARG A 8 24.67 -12.83 -22.12
C ARG A 8 23.76 -11.62 -21.87
N ASN A 9 22.74 -11.41 -22.69
CA ASN A 9 21.79 -10.31 -22.48
C ASN A 9 20.99 -10.49 -21.19
N GLN A 10 20.61 -11.73 -20.85
CA GLN A 10 19.94 -12.05 -19.59
C GLN A 10 20.85 -11.76 -18.38
N LEU A 11 22.13 -12.15 -18.44
CA LEU A 11 23.10 -11.85 -17.38
C LEU A 11 23.32 -10.35 -17.17
N LYS A 12 23.25 -9.56 -18.25
CA LYS A 12 23.32 -8.09 -18.14
C LYS A 12 22.11 -7.51 -17.42
N VAL A 13 20.92 -8.11 -17.55
CA VAL A 13 19.73 -7.68 -16.82
C VAL A 13 19.94 -7.92 -15.33
N TYR A 14 20.40 -9.12 -14.94
CA TYR A 14 20.70 -9.43 -13.55
C TYR A 14 21.78 -8.52 -12.98
N GLN A 15 22.93 -8.41 -13.65
CA GLN A 15 23.99 -7.49 -13.25
C GLN A 15 23.46 -6.07 -13.01
N LYS A 16 22.58 -5.57 -13.87
CA LYS A 16 21.96 -4.24 -13.73
C LYS A 16 21.02 -4.15 -12.53
N THR A 17 20.29 -5.21 -12.23
CA THR A 17 19.40 -5.33 -11.07
C THR A 17 20.21 -5.28 -9.77
N GLU A 18 21.23 -6.14 -9.61
CA GLU A 18 22.08 -6.19 -8.40
C GLU A 18 22.72 -4.82 -8.07
N ILE A 19 23.29 -4.13 -9.08
CA ILE A 19 23.90 -2.81 -8.84
C ILE A 19 22.85 -1.74 -8.51
N THR A 20 21.63 -1.90 -9.03
CA THR A 20 20.51 -1.00 -8.70
C THR A 20 20.07 -1.21 -7.25
N GLU A 21 19.93 -2.46 -6.81
CA GLU A 21 19.56 -2.84 -5.45
C GLU A 21 20.63 -2.43 -4.44
N HIS A 22 21.92 -2.65 -4.73
CA HIS A 22 23.03 -2.10 -3.96
C HIS A 22 22.81 -0.62 -3.61
N HIS A 23 22.49 0.19 -4.63
CA HIS A 23 22.27 1.62 -4.45
C HIS A 23 20.95 1.95 -3.73
N ILE A 24 19.91 1.13 -3.90
CA ILE A 24 18.67 1.27 -3.13
C ILE A 24 18.96 1.02 -1.65
N TYR A 25 19.55 -0.12 -1.31
CA TYR A 25 19.87 -0.51 0.06
C TYR A 25 20.77 0.52 0.76
N ILE A 26 21.84 1.01 0.12
CA ILE A 26 22.68 2.08 0.69
C ILE A 26 21.86 3.34 0.99
N LYS A 27 20.96 3.73 0.08
CA LYS A 27 20.15 4.94 0.25
C LYS A 27 19.09 4.76 1.34
N LEU A 28 18.54 3.56 1.48
CA LEU A 28 17.62 3.21 2.55
C LEU A 28 18.34 3.18 3.91
N ALA A 29 19.55 2.60 3.98
CA ALA A 29 20.39 2.57 5.16
C ALA A 29 20.70 3.97 5.72
N GLN A 30 20.98 4.91 4.83
CA GLN A 30 21.22 6.31 5.18
C GLN A 30 19.96 7.03 5.71
N SER A 31 18.78 6.54 5.35
CA SER A 31 17.50 7.17 5.67
C SER A 31 16.83 6.60 6.93
N THR A 32 17.20 5.39 7.36
CA THR A 32 16.67 4.77 8.57
C THR A 32 17.30 5.38 9.82
N LYS A 33 16.49 5.47 10.89
CA LYS A 33 16.90 5.98 12.21
C LYS A 33 17.45 4.87 13.10
N ASP A 34 17.07 3.63 12.83
CA ASP A 34 17.48 2.48 13.62
C ASP A 34 18.89 2.04 13.19
N PRO A 35 19.87 2.02 14.13
CA PRO A 35 21.23 1.61 13.81
C PRO A 35 21.33 0.13 13.40
N GLU A 36 20.47 -0.76 13.93
CA GLU A 36 20.47 -2.18 13.55
C GLU A 36 19.96 -2.33 12.11
N ASN A 37 18.81 -1.70 11.78
CA ASN A 37 18.30 -1.74 10.40
C ASN A 37 19.31 -1.14 9.42
N ARG A 38 20.00 -0.06 9.78
CA ARG A 38 21.05 0.52 8.95
C ARG A 38 22.15 -0.48 8.65
N ARG A 39 22.67 -1.14 9.70
CA ARG A 39 23.75 -2.12 9.57
C ARG A 39 23.35 -3.27 8.65
N VAL A 40 22.13 -3.78 8.81
CA VAL A 40 21.62 -4.87 7.97
C VAL A 40 21.51 -4.44 6.50
N MET A 41 20.96 -3.26 6.22
CA MET A 41 20.91 -2.73 4.84
C MET A 41 22.31 -2.53 4.23
N GLU A 42 23.27 -2.03 5.02
CA GLU A 42 24.66 -1.85 4.56
C GLU A 42 25.35 -3.17 4.27
N GLN A 43 25.00 -4.24 5.01
CA GLN A 43 25.51 -5.58 4.77
C GLN A 43 24.92 -6.17 3.49
N ILE A 44 23.59 -6.15 3.33
CA ILE A 44 22.93 -6.66 2.12
C ILE A 44 23.42 -5.90 0.89
N ALA A 45 23.52 -4.57 0.96
CA ALA A 45 24.11 -3.79 -0.12
C ALA A 45 25.51 -4.26 -0.52
N GLN A 46 26.36 -4.67 0.42
CA GLN A 46 27.69 -5.18 0.09
C GLN A 46 27.64 -6.54 -0.60
N ASP A 47 26.65 -7.36 -0.26
CA ASP A 47 26.42 -8.66 -0.89
C ASP A 47 25.90 -8.47 -2.34
N GLU A 48 24.95 -7.56 -2.57
CA GLU A 48 24.52 -7.13 -3.92
C GLU A 48 25.69 -6.68 -4.81
N LEU A 49 26.64 -5.95 -4.22
CA LEU A 49 27.82 -5.50 -4.96
C LEU A 49 28.74 -6.67 -5.34
N LYS A 50 28.81 -7.72 -4.52
CA LYS A 50 29.52 -8.96 -4.87
C LYS A 50 28.79 -9.71 -5.97
N HIS A 51 27.46 -9.79 -5.92
CA HIS A 51 26.65 -10.40 -6.98
C HIS A 51 26.82 -9.66 -8.32
N TYR A 52 26.80 -8.31 -8.32
CA TYR A 52 27.16 -7.50 -9.48
C TYR A 52 28.53 -7.86 -10.05
N GLN A 53 29.54 -8.01 -9.18
CA GLN A 53 30.91 -8.38 -9.58
C GLN A 53 30.96 -9.79 -10.15
N TYR A 54 30.24 -10.74 -9.56
CA TYR A 54 30.10 -12.10 -10.05
C TYR A 54 29.52 -12.11 -11.48
N TRP A 55 28.42 -11.41 -11.73
CA TRP A 55 27.86 -11.32 -13.08
C TRP A 55 28.78 -10.60 -14.07
N ARG A 56 29.51 -9.59 -13.60
CA ARG A 56 30.51 -8.86 -14.40
C ARG A 56 31.61 -9.79 -14.93
N GLU A 57 32.00 -10.82 -14.19
CA GLU A 57 32.99 -11.81 -14.67
C GLU A 57 32.51 -12.57 -15.91
N TYR A 58 31.20 -12.76 -16.06
CA TYR A 58 30.61 -13.40 -17.22
C TYR A 58 30.28 -12.42 -18.35
N THR A 59 29.75 -11.24 -18.02
CA THR A 59 29.33 -10.24 -19.01
C THR A 59 30.52 -9.46 -19.60
N GLN A 60 31.61 -9.34 -18.83
CA GLN A 60 32.83 -8.58 -19.15
C GLN A 60 32.56 -7.10 -19.47
N GLU A 61 31.49 -6.53 -18.89
CA GLU A 61 31.05 -5.16 -19.11
C GLU A 61 30.66 -4.51 -17.78
N ASP A 62 30.94 -3.21 -17.63
CA ASP A 62 30.45 -2.43 -16.50
C ASP A 62 29.09 -1.83 -16.85
N ILE A 63 28.09 -2.10 -16.01
CA ILE A 63 26.72 -1.63 -16.21
C ILE A 63 26.36 -0.62 -15.11
N GLU A 64 25.80 0.52 -15.52
CA GLU A 64 25.33 1.53 -14.58
C GLU A 64 23.95 1.19 -13.98
N PRO A 65 23.70 1.60 -12.73
CA PRO A 65 22.43 1.38 -12.04
C PRO A 65 21.28 2.21 -12.62
N GLU A 66 20.05 1.75 -12.39
CA GLU A 66 18.84 2.49 -12.74
C GLU A 66 18.53 3.59 -11.73
N ARG A 67 19.17 4.75 -11.89
CA ARG A 67 19.02 5.91 -10.98
C ARG A 67 17.57 6.30 -10.72
N ILE A 68 16.69 6.14 -11.72
CA ILE A 68 15.25 6.41 -11.57
C ILE A 68 14.60 5.44 -10.59
N LYS A 69 14.88 4.13 -10.70
CA LYS A 69 14.39 3.13 -9.73
C LYS A 69 14.93 3.41 -8.33
N VAL A 70 16.24 3.71 -8.20
CA VAL A 70 16.85 4.07 -6.91
C VAL A 70 16.14 5.26 -6.25
N TRP A 71 15.78 6.28 -7.03
CA TRP A 71 15.04 7.42 -6.52
C TRP A 71 13.58 7.08 -6.18
N MET A 72 12.93 6.27 -7.01
CA MET A 72 11.55 5.84 -6.81
C MET A 72 11.38 5.01 -5.53
N TYR A 73 12.18 3.96 -5.34
CA TYR A 73 12.12 3.13 -4.12
C TYR A 73 12.43 3.94 -2.86
N TYR A 74 13.43 4.83 -2.92
CA TYR A 74 13.68 5.77 -1.82
C TYR A 74 12.46 6.63 -1.47
N LEU A 75 11.77 7.17 -2.47
CA LEU A 75 10.57 7.99 -2.26
C LEU A 75 9.43 7.14 -1.67
N ILE A 76 9.22 5.94 -2.21
CA ILE A 76 8.21 4.98 -1.72
C ILE A 76 8.47 4.66 -0.25
N SER A 77 9.70 4.27 0.12
CA SER A 77 10.06 3.97 1.51
C SER A 77 9.88 5.18 2.44
N ARG A 78 10.06 6.40 1.93
CA ARG A 78 9.86 7.63 2.71
C ARG A 78 8.38 7.95 2.97
N VAL A 79 7.53 7.72 1.97
CA VAL A 79 6.10 8.03 2.03
C VAL A 79 5.37 6.92 2.78
N PHE A 80 5.53 5.68 2.34
CA PHE A 80 4.75 4.52 2.78
C PHE A 80 5.34 3.79 3.98
N GLY A 81 6.61 4.06 4.32
CA GLY A 81 7.33 3.41 5.43
C GLY A 81 8.47 2.54 4.90
N PHE A 82 9.50 2.34 5.74
CA PHE A 82 10.74 1.69 5.33
C PHE A 82 10.50 0.19 5.06
N THR A 83 9.79 -0.50 5.95
CA THR A 83 9.28 -1.87 5.76
C THR A 83 8.55 -2.06 4.44
N PHE A 84 7.64 -1.15 4.07
CA PHE A 84 6.86 -1.28 2.83
C PHE A 84 7.75 -1.22 1.59
N GLY A 85 8.70 -0.28 1.56
CA GLY A 85 9.57 -0.13 0.41
C GLY A 85 10.57 -1.27 0.25
N ILE A 86 11.03 -1.87 1.36
CA ILE A 86 11.81 -3.12 1.34
C ILE A 86 10.97 -4.25 0.78
N LYS A 87 9.78 -4.51 1.35
CA LYS A 87 8.91 -5.60 0.87
C LYS A 87 8.52 -5.46 -0.61
N LEU A 88 8.30 -4.22 -1.08
CA LEU A 88 8.05 -3.97 -2.49
C LEU A 88 9.25 -4.31 -3.38
N MET A 89 10.47 -4.19 -2.86
CA MET A 89 11.70 -4.54 -3.57
C MET A 89 11.89 -6.06 -3.60
N GLU A 90 11.77 -6.73 -2.46
CA GLU A 90 11.83 -8.19 -2.33
C GLU A 90 10.89 -8.91 -3.31
N MET A 91 9.65 -8.43 -3.42
CA MET A 91 8.68 -9.02 -4.35
C MET A 91 9.15 -8.93 -5.82
N GLY A 92 9.96 -7.93 -6.16
CA GLY A 92 10.57 -7.82 -7.49
C GLY A 92 11.79 -8.72 -7.68
N GLU A 93 12.51 -9.02 -6.60
CA GLU A 93 13.65 -9.94 -6.56
C GLU A 93 13.18 -11.40 -6.63
N GLU A 94 12.13 -11.79 -5.91
CA GLU A 94 11.53 -13.14 -5.96
C GLU A 94 11.15 -13.54 -7.39
N ASP A 95 10.46 -12.65 -8.13
CA ASP A 95 10.11 -12.82 -9.54
C ASP A 95 11.36 -13.00 -10.44
N ALA A 96 12.51 -12.43 -10.05
CA ALA A 96 13.78 -12.54 -10.77
C ALA A 96 14.54 -13.83 -10.40
N GLN A 97 14.54 -14.23 -9.13
CA GLN A 97 15.18 -15.44 -8.60
C GLN A 97 14.58 -16.73 -9.16
N ASP A 98 13.27 -16.75 -9.44
CA ASP A 98 12.62 -17.86 -10.17
C ASP A 98 13.31 -18.16 -11.52
N ASN A 99 13.96 -17.16 -12.11
CA ASN A 99 14.72 -17.32 -13.36
C ASN A 99 16.18 -17.75 -13.12
N TYR A 100 16.74 -17.59 -11.92
CA TYR A 100 18.06 -18.12 -11.56
C TYR A 100 18.08 -19.64 -11.48
N GLY A 101 16.99 -20.26 -11.01
CA GLY A 101 16.85 -21.72 -10.98
C GLY A 101 17.02 -22.38 -12.35
N GLN A 102 16.73 -21.66 -13.43
CA GLN A 102 16.90 -22.15 -14.81
C GLN A 102 18.35 -22.11 -15.29
N LEU A 103 19.25 -21.46 -14.56
CA LEU A 103 20.65 -21.25 -14.91
C LEU A 103 21.62 -22.17 -14.17
N VAL A 104 21.13 -22.98 -13.22
CA VAL A 104 21.89 -23.95 -12.43
C VAL A 104 22.71 -24.91 -13.30
N GLU A 105 22.18 -25.31 -14.46
CA GLU A 105 22.89 -26.20 -15.38
C GLU A 105 23.97 -25.48 -16.22
N SER A 106 23.89 -24.15 -16.33
CA SER A 106 24.70 -23.34 -17.26
C SER A 106 25.80 -22.52 -16.58
N ILE A 107 25.63 -22.20 -15.29
CA ILE A 107 26.51 -21.29 -14.55
C ILE A 107 26.95 -21.97 -13.25
N PRO A 108 28.27 -22.20 -13.06
CA PRO A 108 28.80 -22.79 -11.82
C PRO A 108 28.54 -21.89 -10.61
N ASP A 109 28.28 -22.50 -9.46
CA ASP A 109 28.18 -21.83 -8.15
C ASP A 109 26.99 -20.85 -8.00
N ILE A 110 26.03 -20.85 -8.92
CA ILE A 110 24.81 -20.03 -8.79
C ILE A 110 23.95 -20.42 -7.58
N ASP A 111 24.07 -21.67 -7.11
CA ASP A 111 23.41 -22.14 -5.89
C ASP A 111 23.82 -21.33 -4.65
N VAL A 112 25.06 -20.80 -4.63
CA VAL A 112 25.55 -19.95 -3.54
C VAL A 112 24.87 -18.60 -3.57
N LEU A 113 24.74 -18.01 -4.77
CA LEU A 113 24.02 -16.74 -4.96
C LEU A 113 22.56 -16.89 -4.55
N ILE A 114 21.88 -17.95 -5.02
CA ILE A 114 20.49 -18.26 -4.61
C ILE A 114 20.40 -18.44 -3.09
N GLN A 115 21.39 -19.04 -2.44
CA GLN A 115 21.39 -19.19 -0.98
C GLN A 115 21.59 -17.86 -0.24
N ASP A 116 22.47 -16.99 -0.72
CA ASP A 116 22.71 -15.66 -0.16
C ASP A 116 21.43 -14.81 -0.24
N GLU A 117 20.77 -14.82 -1.39
CA GLU A 117 19.46 -14.19 -1.65
C GLU A 117 18.36 -14.66 -0.66
N ASN A 118 18.22 -15.98 -0.47
CA ASN A 118 17.28 -16.54 0.51
C ASN A 118 17.61 -16.09 1.95
N GLU A 119 18.89 -15.90 2.27
CA GLU A 119 19.30 -15.39 3.57
C GLU A 119 18.95 -13.90 3.73
N HIS A 120 19.10 -13.10 2.67
CA HIS A 120 18.70 -11.69 2.66
C HIS A 120 17.22 -11.56 2.99
N GLU A 121 16.34 -12.27 2.29
CA GLU A 121 14.89 -12.25 2.54
C GLU A 121 14.57 -12.56 4.01
N ARG A 122 15.18 -13.63 4.54
CA ARG A 122 14.99 -14.05 5.94
C ARG A 122 15.45 -12.99 6.94
N VAL A 123 16.58 -12.34 6.67
CA VAL A 123 17.09 -11.28 7.54
C VAL A 123 16.18 -10.04 7.47
N LEU A 124 15.68 -9.72 6.27
CA LEU A 124 14.76 -8.61 6.04
C LEU A 124 13.42 -8.82 6.73
N LEU A 125 12.89 -10.05 6.77
CA LEU A 125 11.69 -10.40 7.54
C LEU A 125 11.79 -9.98 9.03
N ASN A 126 12.98 -10.07 9.63
CA ASN A 126 13.20 -9.70 11.02
C ASN A 126 13.24 -8.17 11.25
N LEU A 127 13.45 -7.37 10.21
CA LEU A 127 13.45 -5.90 10.27
C LEU A 127 12.03 -5.30 10.19
N LEU A 128 11.02 -6.13 9.88
CA LEU A 128 9.66 -5.66 9.57
C LEU A 128 8.79 -5.32 10.78
N ASP A 129 9.28 -5.42 12.03
CA ASP A 129 8.50 -4.99 13.21
C ASP A 129 8.49 -3.47 13.40
N GLU A 130 8.04 -2.77 12.36
CA GLU A 130 7.80 -1.33 12.40
C GLU A 130 6.50 -0.98 13.14
N GLU A 131 6.54 0.12 13.87
CA GLU A 131 5.37 0.71 14.52
C GLU A 131 4.21 0.89 13.52
N ARG A 132 4.49 1.35 12.30
CA ARG A 132 3.46 1.52 11.26
C ARG A 132 2.81 0.19 10.90
N LEU A 133 3.60 -0.88 10.69
CA LEU A 133 3.10 -2.21 10.37
C LEU A 133 2.17 -2.73 11.49
N ARG A 134 2.56 -2.49 12.75
CA ARG A 134 1.76 -2.85 13.94
C ARG A 134 0.37 -2.20 13.97
N TYR A 135 0.25 -0.96 13.48
CA TYR A 135 -1.03 -0.23 13.42
C TYR A 135 -1.71 -0.23 12.05
N ILE A 136 -1.17 -0.93 11.03
CA ILE A 136 -1.84 -1.09 9.72
C ILE A 136 -3.27 -1.60 9.91
N GLY A 137 -3.48 -2.56 10.82
CA GLY A 137 -4.82 -3.06 11.12
C GLY A 137 -5.81 -1.97 11.51
N SER A 138 -5.40 -1.05 12.39
CA SER A 138 -6.20 0.07 12.87
C SER A 138 -6.48 1.09 11.74
N ILE A 139 -5.47 1.39 10.90
CA ILE A 139 -5.64 2.26 9.72
C ILE A 139 -6.66 1.66 8.74
N VAL A 140 -6.50 0.37 8.41
CA VAL A 140 -7.35 -0.35 7.46
C VAL A 140 -8.77 -0.46 7.97
N LEU A 141 -8.94 -0.69 9.27
CA LEU A 141 -10.25 -0.70 9.91
C LEU A 141 -10.94 0.65 9.70
N GLY A 142 -10.29 1.75 10.07
CA GLY A 142 -10.83 3.11 9.92
C GLY A 142 -11.20 3.49 8.49
N LEU A 143 -10.38 3.10 7.53
CA LEU A 143 -10.62 3.34 6.12
C LEU A 143 -11.77 2.53 5.55
N ASN A 144 -11.80 1.23 5.83
CA ASN A 144 -12.81 0.33 5.29
C ASN A 144 -14.21 0.73 5.79
N ASP A 145 -14.33 1.08 7.06
CA ASP A 145 -15.58 1.52 7.65
C ASP A 145 -16.05 2.84 7.04
N ALA A 146 -15.16 3.84 6.95
CA ALA A 146 -15.44 5.10 6.28
C ALA A 146 -15.88 4.91 4.82
N LEU A 147 -15.21 4.03 4.07
CA LEU A 147 -15.52 3.78 2.67
C LEU A 147 -16.89 3.13 2.48
N VAL A 148 -17.31 2.21 3.34
CA VAL A 148 -18.63 1.58 3.22
C VAL A 148 -19.72 2.55 3.71
N GLU A 149 -19.52 3.15 4.89
CA GLU A 149 -20.50 4.02 5.54
C GLU A 149 -20.74 5.32 4.76
N LEU A 150 -19.68 6.09 4.45
CA LEU A 150 -19.83 7.39 3.79
C LEU A 150 -20.25 7.25 2.34
N THR A 151 -19.80 6.24 1.63
CA THR A 151 -20.23 6.02 0.24
C THR A 151 -21.73 5.68 0.20
N GLY A 152 -22.21 4.89 1.16
CA GLY A 152 -23.63 4.67 1.42
C GLY A 152 -24.40 5.96 1.72
N ALA A 153 -23.97 6.67 2.77
CA ALA A 153 -24.63 7.88 3.24
C ALA A 153 -24.68 8.96 2.15
N LEU A 154 -23.56 9.26 1.49
CA LEU A 154 -23.48 10.26 0.42
C LEU A 154 -24.34 9.87 -0.78
N ALA A 155 -24.43 8.59 -1.15
CA ALA A 155 -25.32 8.13 -2.20
C ALA A 155 -26.80 8.36 -1.87
N GLY A 156 -27.22 8.02 -0.65
CA GLY A 156 -28.59 8.27 -0.17
C GLY A 156 -28.91 9.76 -0.06
N LEU A 157 -28.02 10.53 0.55
CA LEU A 157 -28.17 11.99 0.71
C LEU A 157 -28.21 12.71 -0.64
N THR A 158 -27.47 12.22 -1.63
CA THR A 158 -27.48 12.81 -2.98
C THR A 158 -28.87 12.85 -3.58
N LEU A 159 -29.64 11.77 -3.39
CA LEU A 159 -30.98 11.67 -3.95
C LEU A 159 -32.04 12.31 -3.08
N ALA A 160 -31.84 12.25 -1.77
CA ALA A 160 -32.75 12.87 -0.80
C ALA A 160 -32.68 14.41 -0.82
N LEU A 161 -31.47 14.98 -0.91
CA LEU A 161 -31.25 16.42 -0.73
C LEU A 161 -31.05 17.19 -2.04
N GLN A 162 -30.49 16.55 -3.08
CA GLN A 162 -30.20 17.15 -4.40
C GLN A 162 -29.43 18.49 -4.38
N ASN A 163 -28.81 18.83 -3.26
CA ASN A 163 -28.07 20.08 -3.07
C ASN A 163 -26.67 19.73 -2.54
N THR A 164 -25.64 20.00 -3.36
CA THR A 164 -24.27 19.59 -3.04
C THR A 164 -23.73 20.21 -1.77
N GLN A 165 -24.13 21.44 -1.45
CA GLN A 165 -23.73 22.11 -0.21
C GLN A 165 -24.37 21.45 1.02
N LEU A 166 -25.66 21.13 0.97
CA LEU A 166 -26.33 20.40 2.05
C LEU A 166 -25.74 18.99 2.22
N ILE A 167 -25.52 18.28 1.12
CA ILE A 167 -24.89 16.95 1.13
C ILE A 167 -23.49 17.02 1.75
N ALA A 168 -22.68 18.01 1.38
CA ALA A 168 -21.33 18.18 1.92
C ALA A 168 -21.34 18.49 3.42
N VAL A 169 -22.21 19.40 3.87
CA VAL A 169 -22.31 19.77 5.30
C VAL A 169 -22.81 18.59 6.12
N THR A 170 -23.87 17.90 5.70
CA THR A 170 -24.37 16.71 6.37
C THR A 170 -23.32 15.60 6.38
N GLY A 171 -22.68 15.34 5.24
CA GLY A 171 -21.62 14.34 5.11
C GLY A 171 -20.42 14.63 6.02
N LEU A 172 -20.00 15.89 6.15
CA LEU A 172 -18.88 16.28 7.02
C LEU A 172 -19.23 16.08 8.49
N ILE A 173 -20.41 16.53 8.91
CA ILE A 173 -20.86 16.38 10.29
C ILE A 173 -20.98 14.90 10.65
N THR A 174 -21.67 14.12 9.82
CA THR A 174 -21.84 12.68 10.03
C THR A 174 -20.50 11.94 9.99
N GLY A 175 -19.66 12.20 9.00
CA GLY A 175 -18.37 11.53 8.83
C GLY A 175 -17.37 11.85 9.95
N ILE A 176 -17.30 13.10 10.41
CA ILE A 176 -16.42 13.46 11.54
C ILE A 176 -16.95 12.85 12.84
N ALA A 177 -18.26 12.86 13.06
CA ALA A 177 -18.85 12.21 14.23
C ALA A 177 -18.59 10.69 14.24
N ALA A 178 -18.75 10.03 13.09
CA ALA A 178 -18.44 8.62 12.92
C ALA A 178 -16.96 8.33 13.16
N ALA A 179 -16.05 9.13 12.61
CA ALA A 179 -14.61 8.99 12.83
C ALA A 179 -14.20 9.09 14.30
N LEU A 180 -14.78 10.05 15.04
CA LEU A 180 -14.53 10.20 16.48
C LEU A 180 -15.10 9.02 17.26
N SER A 181 -16.30 8.56 16.91
CA SER A 181 -16.93 7.37 17.49
C SER A 181 -16.05 6.14 17.27
N MET A 182 -15.57 5.93 16.04
CA MET A 182 -14.74 4.80 15.68
C MET A 182 -13.37 4.84 16.37
N GLY A 183 -12.74 6.02 16.45
CA GLY A 183 -11.51 6.20 17.21
C GLY A 183 -11.71 5.87 18.70
N ALA A 184 -12.83 6.27 19.29
CA ALA A 184 -13.16 5.91 20.67
C ALA A 184 -13.40 4.41 20.84
N SER A 185 -14.09 3.76 19.90
CA SER A 185 -14.30 2.31 19.89
C SER A 185 -12.99 1.54 19.81
N GLU A 186 -12.06 1.94 18.93
CA GLU A 186 -10.74 1.33 18.80
C GLU A 186 -9.91 1.49 20.09
N TYR A 187 -9.98 2.66 20.73
CA TYR A 187 -9.31 2.90 22.02
C TYR A 187 -9.81 1.92 23.08
N LEU A 188 -11.14 1.76 23.19
CA LEU A 188 -11.75 0.89 24.19
C LEU A 188 -11.45 -0.59 23.90
N SER A 189 -11.57 -1.03 22.65
CA SER A 189 -11.25 -2.41 22.24
C SER A 189 -9.77 -2.73 22.51
N THR A 190 -8.84 -1.88 22.04
CA THR A 190 -7.40 -2.09 22.25
C THR A 190 -7.02 -2.09 23.73
N LYS A 191 -7.72 -1.30 24.57
CA LYS A 191 -7.49 -1.27 26.02
C LYS A 191 -8.06 -2.51 26.73
N SER A 192 -9.14 -3.08 26.21
CA SER A 192 -9.78 -4.28 26.77
C SER A 192 -9.11 -5.57 26.34
N GLU A 193 -8.47 -5.59 25.17
CA GLU A 193 -7.74 -6.73 24.65
C GLU A 193 -6.31 -6.73 25.20
N GLU A 194 -5.77 -7.90 25.55
CA GLU A 194 -4.36 -8.06 25.91
C GLU A 194 -3.47 -8.00 24.66
N THR A 195 -3.35 -6.80 24.06
CA THR A 195 -2.50 -6.55 22.90
C THR A 195 -1.23 -5.78 23.30
N ALA A 196 -0.14 -5.98 22.53
CA ALA A 196 1.07 -5.16 22.66
C ALA A 196 0.92 -3.73 22.08
N LYS A 197 -0.28 -3.35 21.62
CA LYS A 197 -0.55 -2.06 20.99
C LYS A 197 -0.87 -1.01 22.05
N ASN A 198 -0.44 0.23 21.80
CA ASN A 198 -0.85 1.36 22.61
C ASN A 198 -2.27 1.79 22.22
N PRO A 199 -3.26 1.80 23.14
CA PRO A 199 -4.65 2.12 22.81
C PRO A 199 -4.84 3.52 22.21
N LEU A 200 -4.09 4.52 22.70
CA LEU A 200 -4.19 5.89 22.21
C LEU A 200 -3.67 5.99 20.78
N ARG A 201 -2.57 5.30 20.46
CA ARG A 201 -2.02 5.30 19.10
C ARG A 201 -2.96 4.58 18.12
N ALA A 202 -3.50 3.43 18.48
CA ALA A 202 -4.47 2.71 17.66
C ALA A 202 -5.68 3.59 17.31
N SER A 203 -6.26 4.24 18.32
CA SER A 203 -7.35 5.21 18.18
C SER A 203 -7.05 6.36 17.21
N ILE A 204 -5.86 6.97 17.32
CA ILE A 204 -5.42 8.07 16.45
C ILE A 204 -5.27 7.58 15.00
N TYR A 205 -4.69 6.39 14.79
CA TYR A 205 -4.53 5.83 13.46
C TYR A 205 -5.89 5.52 12.81
N THR A 206 -6.83 4.90 13.54
CA THR A 206 -8.18 4.60 13.05
C THR A 206 -8.96 5.88 12.75
N GLY A 207 -9.08 6.78 13.72
CA GLY A 207 -9.84 8.03 13.56
C GLY A 207 -9.23 8.96 12.52
N GLY A 208 -7.89 9.06 12.46
CA GLY A 208 -7.18 9.85 11.47
C GLY A 208 -7.40 9.33 10.04
N ALA A 209 -7.27 8.02 9.83
CA ALA A 209 -7.54 7.38 8.54
C ALA A 209 -8.98 7.61 8.08
N TYR A 210 -9.94 7.51 9.00
CA TYR A 210 -11.34 7.79 8.75
C TYR A 210 -11.56 9.24 8.32
N ILE A 211 -11.05 10.22 9.09
CA ILE A 211 -11.20 11.65 8.79
C ILE A 211 -10.63 11.99 7.40
N VAL A 212 -9.44 11.48 7.08
CA VAL A 212 -8.82 11.70 5.77
C VAL A 212 -9.73 11.18 4.65
N THR A 213 -10.29 9.98 4.83
CA THR A 213 -11.21 9.36 3.88
C THR A 213 -12.47 10.21 3.69
N VAL A 214 -13.07 10.70 4.79
CA VAL A 214 -14.23 11.59 4.78
C VAL A 214 -13.96 12.83 3.91
N PHE A 215 -12.82 13.50 4.13
CA PHE A 215 -12.47 14.68 3.34
C PHE A 215 -12.31 14.37 1.85
N ILE A 216 -11.65 13.26 1.49
CA ILE A 216 -11.46 12.88 0.10
C ILE A 216 -12.82 12.57 -0.58
N LEU A 217 -13.71 11.83 0.10
CA LEU A 217 -15.00 11.46 -0.47
C LEU A 217 -15.97 12.65 -0.62
N ILE A 218 -15.86 13.65 0.25
CA ILE A 218 -16.72 14.83 0.24
C ILE A 218 -16.20 15.92 -0.72
N LEU A 219 -14.90 15.91 -1.03
CA LEU A 219 -14.27 16.91 -1.90
C LEU A 219 -15.04 17.20 -3.21
N PRO A 220 -15.57 16.20 -3.95
CA PRO A 220 -16.38 16.46 -5.14
C PRO A 220 -17.61 17.34 -4.86
N TYR A 221 -18.31 17.14 -3.75
CA TYR A 221 -19.52 17.92 -3.40
C TYR A 221 -19.19 19.37 -2.99
N LEU A 222 -17.96 19.65 -2.56
CA LEU A 222 -17.53 21.01 -2.22
C LEU A 222 -17.19 21.85 -3.47
N ILE A 223 -16.77 21.21 -4.55
CA ILE A 223 -16.25 21.89 -5.74
C ILE A 223 -17.28 21.88 -6.88
N ILE A 224 -18.13 20.86 -6.95
CA ILE A 224 -19.00 20.61 -8.10
C ILE A 224 -20.46 20.92 -7.72
N ALA A 225 -21.14 21.70 -8.56
CA ALA A 225 -22.55 22.05 -8.36
C ALA A 225 -23.51 20.92 -8.80
N ASN A 226 -23.12 20.11 -9.78
CA ASN A 226 -23.93 18.99 -10.24
C ASN A 226 -23.76 17.79 -9.30
N PHE A 227 -24.81 17.46 -8.54
CA PHE A 227 -24.79 16.40 -7.54
C PHE A 227 -24.63 14.98 -8.12
N TYR A 228 -25.10 14.72 -9.34
CA TYR A 228 -24.87 13.42 -10.00
C TYR A 228 -23.41 13.26 -10.42
N LEU A 229 -22.78 14.34 -10.92
CA LEU A 229 -21.36 14.33 -11.26
C LEU A 229 -20.49 14.20 -9.99
N ALA A 230 -20.85 14.93 -8.93
CA ALA A 230 -20.18 14.82 -7.63
C ALA A 230 -20.24 13.39 -7.09
N LEU A 231 -21.41 12.75 -7.14
CA LEU A 231 -21.58 11.35 -6.75
C LEU A 231 -20.69 10.40 -7.57
N GLY A 232 -20.69 10.54 -8.91
CA GLY A 232 -19.84 9.72 -9.78
C GLY A 232 -18.36 9.82 -9.44
N LEU A 233 -17.87 11.03 -9.14
CA LEU A 233 -16.48 11.24 -8.73
C LEU A 233 -16.19 10.71 -7.32
N THR A 234 -17.13 10.85 -6.38
CA THR A 234 -17.01 10.24 -5.05
C THR A 234 -16.90 8.70 -5.16
N MET A 235 -17.69 8.06 -6.02
CA MET A 235 -17.58 6.62 -6.27
C MET A 235 -16.23 6.24 -6.87
N ALA A 236 -15.73 7.04 -7.82
CA ALA A 236 -14.40 6.83 -8.40
C ALA A 236 -13.30 6.98 -7.34
N PHE A 237 -13.36 7.99 -6.48
CA PHE A 237 -12.42 8.16 -5.37
C PHE A 237 -12.51 7.01 -4.36
N ALA A 238 -13.71 6.55 -4.01
CA ALA A 238 -13.87 5.38 -3.15
C ALA A 238 -13.17 4.15 -3.75
N LEU A 239 -13.39 3.86 -5.04
CA LEU A 239 -12.72 2.74 -5.72
C LEU A 239 -11.20 2.90 -5.80
N LEU A 240 -10.70 4.12 -6.02
CA LEU A 240 -9.26 4.40 -6.04
C LEU A 240 -8.62 4.20 -4.65
N ILE A 241 -9.29 4.64 -3.59
CA ILE A 241 -8.84 4.41 -2.21
C ILE A 241 -8.84 2.90 -1.91
N ILE A 242 -9.93 2.19 -2.25
CA ILE A 242 -10.01 0.72 -2.08
C ILE A 242 -8.88 0.02 -2.83
N ALA A 243 -8.61 0.40 -4.08
CA ALA A 243 -7.53 -0.18 -4.88
C ALA A 243 -6.16 0.12 -4.26
N PHE A 244 -5.89 1.37 -3.91
CA PHE A 244 -4.64 1.79 -3.30
C PHE A 244 -4.36 1.04 -1.99
N PHE A 245 -5.34 0.97 -1.08
CA PHE A 245 -5.14 0.30 0.21
C PHE A 245 -5.06 -1.21 0.10
N ASN A 246 -5.86 -1.85 -0.75
CA ASN A 246 -5.74 -3.28 -0.95
C ASN A 246 -4.41 -3.65 -1.60
N TYR A 247 -3.87 -2.81 -2.50
CA TYR A 247 -2.54 -3.00 -3.05
C TYR A 247 -1.47 -2.86 -1.95
N TYR A 248 -1.58 -1.84 -1.11
CA TYR A 248 -0.66 -1.65 0.02
C TYR A 248 -0.65 -2.86 0.96
N ILE A 249 -1.83 -3.38 1.33
CA ILE A 249 -1.95 -4.57 2.20
C ILE A 249 -1.44 -5.82 1.48
N SER A 250 -1.71 -5.95 0.18
CA SER A 250 -1.25 -7.09 -0.63
C SER A 250 0.27 -7.23 -0.57
N ILE A 251 0.99 -6.12 -0.69
CA ILE A 251 2.45 -6.09 -0.53
C ILE A 251 2.86 -6.30 0.93
N ALA A 252 2.24 -5.56 1.85
CA ALA A 252 2.67 -5.57 3.25
C ALA A 252 2.36 -6.88 4.00
N LYS A 253 1.44 -7.70 3.50
CA LYS A 253 0.99 -8.95 4.14
C LYS A 253 0.96 -10.16 3.20
N GLU A 254 1.45 -10.03 1.98
CA GLU A 254 1.47 -11.11 0.96
C GLU A 254 0.09 -11.77 0.75
N VAL A 255 -0.95 -10.94 0.74
CA VAL A 255 -2.34 -11.41 0.50
C VAL A 255 -2.79 -11.09 -0.91
N GLU A 256 -3.72 -11.88 -1.45
CA GLU A 256 -4.23 -11.65 -2.80
C GLU A 256 -4.99 -10.30 -2.94
N PHE A 257 -4.45 -9.42 -3.80
CA PHE A 257 -5.06 -8.13 -4.11
C PHE A 257 -6.48 -8.25 -4.68
N ARG A 258 -6.66 -9.12 -5.70
CA ARG A 258 -7.89 -9.16 -6.52
C ARG A 258 -9.11 -9.53 -5.70
N GLN A 259 -9.01 -10.55 -4.84
CA GLN A 259 -10.12 -11.01 -4.02
C GLN A 259 -10.58 -9.91 -3.06
N ARG A 260 -9.65 -9.30 -2.32
CA ARG A 260 -9.95 -8.25 -1.35
C ARG A 260 -10.48 -6.98 -1.99
N PHE A 261 -9.91 -6.57 -3.12
CA PHE A 261 -10.41 -5.44 -3.88
C PHE A 261 -11.86 -5.65 -4.30
N LEU A 262 -12.18 -6.81 -4.89
CA LEU A 262 -13.52 -7.13 -5.34
C LEU A 262 -14.51 -7.20 -4.18
N GLU A 263 -14.14 -7.85 -3.07
CA GLU A 263 -14.98 -7.93 -1.87
C GLU A 263 -15.34 -6.54 -1.35
N MET A 264 -14.33 -5.68 -1.13
CA MET A 264 -14.54 -4.33 -0.62
C MET A 264 -15.31 -3.43 -1.61
N ALA A 265 -15.02 -3.54 -2.90
CA ALA A 265 -15.73 -2.78 -3.93
C ALA A 265 -17.21 -3.18 -4.00
N VAL A 266 -17.52 -4.48 -3.94
CA VAL A 266 -18.90 -4.99 -3.94
C VAL A 266 -19.64 -4.56 -2.69
N LEU A 267 -19.02 -4.64 -1.51
CA LEU A 267 -19.64 -4.19 -0.26
C LEU A 267 -19.92 -2.69 -0.28
N SER A 268 -18.94 -1.87 -0.64
CA SER A 268 -19.07 -0.40 -0.67
C SER A 268 -20.09 0.06 -1.71
N LEU A 269 -19.99 -0.42 -2.96
CA LEU A 269 -20.94 -0.06 -4.02
C LEU A 269 -22.33 -0.65 -3.78
N GLY A 270 -22.42 -1.86 -3.21
CA GLY A 270 -23.69 -2.50 -2.86
C GLY A 270 -24.45 -1.69 -1.81
N VAL A 271 -23.77 -1.27 -0.73
CA VAL A 271 -24.35 -0.39 0.29
C VAL A 271 -24.72 0.96 -0.31
N ALA A 272 -23.92 1.51 -1.23
CA ALA A 272 -24.23 2.73 -1.95
C ALA A 272 -25.53 2.64 -2.76
N VAL A 273 -25.71 1.58 -3.55
CA VAL A 273 -26.93 1.36 -4.35
C VAL A 273 -28.16 1.20 -3.45
N LEU A 274 -28.06 0.42 -2.38
CA LEU A 274 -29.15 0.24 -1.42
C LEU A 274 -29.51 1.56 -0.75
N SER A 275 -28.51 2.33 -0.32
CA SER A 275 -28.70 3.61 0.36
C SER A 275 -29.27 4.67 -0.58
N PHE A 276 -28.86 4.66 -1.85
CA PHE A 276 -29.44 5.47 -2.92
C PHE A 276 -30.94 5.18 -3.10
N ALA A 277 -31.31 3.89 -3.15
CA ALA A 277 -32.71 3.48 -3.25
C ALA A 277 -33.52 3.91 -2.03
N ILE A 278 -32.96 3.78 -0.82
CA ILE A 278 -33.57 4.28 0.41
C ILE A 278 -33.75 5.80 0.34
N GLY A 279 -32.74 6.56 -0.09
CA GLY A 279 -32.83 8.00 -0.26
C GLY A 279 -33.96 8.43 -1.20
N PHE A 280 -34.13 7.70 -2.31
CA PHE A 280 -35.25 7.91 -3.24
C PHE A 280 -36.62 7.66 -2.60
N VAL A 281 -36.76 6.56 -1.85
CA VAL A 281 -38.00 6.22 -1.14
C VAL A 281 -38.32 7.28 -0.09
N VAL A 282 -37.35 7.63 0.76
CA VAL A 282 -37.51 8.62 1.82
C VAL A 282 -37.98 9.96 1.25
N ARG A 283 -37.37 10.41 0.15
CA ARG A 283 -37.80 11.64 -0.52
C ARG A 283 -39.24 11.58 -1.00
N THR A 284 -39.60 10.49 -1.68
CA THR A 284 -40.95 10.32 -2.26
C THR A 284 -42.02 10.29 -1.18
N PHE A 285 -41.75 9.65 -0.03
CA PHE A 285 -42.72 9.54 1.07
C PHE A 285 -42.79 10.76 1.97
N LEU A 286 -41.66 11.43 2.25
CA LEU A 286 -41.63 12.60 3.13
C LEU A 286 -41.95 13.91 2.41
N GLY A 287 -42.09 13.90 1.09
CA GLY A 287 -42.38 15.11 0.32
C GLY A 287 -41.28 16.17 0.43
N ILE A 288 -40.02 15.73 0.52
CA ILE A 288 -38.86 16.62 0.59
C ILE A 288 -38.65 17.19 -0.82
N ASP A 289 -39.30 18.32 -1.09
CA ASP A 289 -39.01 19.21 -2.22
C ASP A 289 -38.05 20.31 -1.71
N ILE A 290 -36.76 20.12 -1.98
CA ILE A 290 -35.70 21.11 -1.75
C ILE A 290 -35.28 21.70 -3.09
#